data_AF-A0A932BY14-F1
#
_entry.id   AF-A0A932BY14-F1
#
_cell.length_a   1.000
_cell.length_b   1.000
_cell.length_c   1.000
_cell.angle_alpha   90.00
_cell.angle_beta   90.00
_cell.angle_gamma   90.00
#
_symmetry.space_group_name_H-M   'P 1'
#
loop_
_entity.id
_entity.type
_entity.pdbx_description
1 polymer ?
#
loop_
_entity_poly.entity_id
_entity_poly.type
_entity_poly.pdbx_seq_one_letter_code
_entity_poly.pdbx_strand_id
1 'polypeptide(L)'
;MSVPFVGRQSELGVLISIVRGASSLRVPTAALVVGEPGSGKSRLLRELIAREALAISIRVVGFEPMQSVPLAAAGALLRHLAKVPGDGAILDRLVFRGHATEDRDPLRIFEAAHRALASQGPVLIAIDDLQWVDERSLALIQ
;
A
#
# COMPACT_ATOMS: atom_id res chain seq x y z
N MET A 1 -24.22 -11.77 -2.10
CA MET A 1 -24.10 -11.39 -3.53
C MET A 1 -23.46 -10.01 -3.61
N SER A 2 -22.37 -9.85 -4.35
CA SER A 2 -21.76 -8.53 -4.58
C SER A 2 -22.53 -7.78 -5.66
N VAL A 3 -22.83 -6.50 -5.43
CA VAL A 3 -23.44 -5.62 -6.44
C VAL A 3 -22.52 -5.57 -7.69
N PRO A 4 -23.04 -5.73 -8.92
CA PRO A 4 -22.22 -5.70 -10.14
C PRO A 4 -21.47 -4.38 -10.29
N PHE A 5 -20.26 -4.43 -10.86
CA PHE A 5 -19.47 -3.24 -11.17
C PHE A 5 -19.83 -2.71 -12.56
N VAL A 6 -20.39 -1.50 -12.62
CA VAL A 6 -20.96 -0.90 -13.85
C VAL A 6 -20.44 0.53 -14.03
N GLY A 7 -20.22 0.95 -15.29
CA GLY A 7 -19.96 2.34 -15.69
C GLY A 7 -18.51 2.83 -15.65
N ARG A 8 -17.57 2.04 -15.11
CA ARG A 8 -16.16 2.43 -14.89
C ARG A 8 -15.16 1.46 -15.54
N GLN A 9 -15.60 0.76 -16.58
CA GLN A 9 -14.81 -0.26 -17.27
C GLN A 9 -13.59 0.35 -17.98
N SER A 10 -13.71 1.55 -18.53
CA SER A 10 -12.62 2.26 -19.20
C SER A 10 -11.50 2.64 -18.22
N GLU A 11 -11.84 3.27 -17.09
CA GLU A 11 -10.87 3.68 -16.09
C GLU A 11 -10.18 2.47 -15.46
N LEU A 12 -10.92 1.39 -15.23
CA LEU A 12 -10.35 0.15 -14.77
C LEU A 12 -9.38 -0.46 -15.79
N GLY A 13 -9.72 -0.41 -17.09
CA GLY A 13 -8.83 -0.85 -18.17
C GLY A 13 -7.52 -0.06 -18.24
N VAL A 14 -7.58 1.26 -18.01
CA VAL A 14 -6.39 2.12 -17.93
C VAL A 14 -5.50 1.71 -16.75
N LEU A 15 -6.08 1.57 -15.56
CA LEU A 15 -5.32 1.18 -14.36
C LEU A 15 -4.70 -0.22 -14.51
N ILE A 16 -5.42 -1.19 -15.09
CA ILE A 16 -4.90 -2.52 -15.40
C ILE A 16 -3.69 -2.43 -16.34
N SER A 17 -3.79 -1.61 -17.38
CA SER A 17 -2.70 -1.44 -18.35
C SER A 17 -1.45 -0.85 -17.70
N ILE A 18 -1.63 0.12 -16.80
CA ILE A 18 -0.54 0.71 -16.00
C ILE A 18 0.13 -0.36 -15.12
N VAL A 19 -0.65 -1.15 -14.37
CA VAL A 19 -0.13 -2.20 -13.49
C VAL A 19 0.67 -3.25 -14.29
N ARG A 20 0.15 -3.71 -15.42
CA ARG A 20 0.83 -4.69 -16.28
C ARG A 20 2.10 -4.13 -16.90
N GLY A 21 2.07 -2.88 -17.36
CA GLY A 21 3.24 -2.20 -17.89
C GLY A 21 4.35 -2.06 -16.84
N ALA A 22 4.00 -1.55 -15.66
CA ALA A 22 4.94 -1.39 -14.54
C ALA A 22 5.57 -2.73 -14.10
N SER A 23 4.75 -3.78 -13.99
CA SER A 23 5.20 -5.13 -13.64
C SER A 23 6.15 -5.72 -14.70
N SER A 24 5.81 -5.59 -15.99
CA SER A 24 6.63 -6.09 -17.09
C SER A 24 7.96 -5.36 -17.24
N LEU A 25 7.95 -4.03 -17.08
CA LEU A 25 9.14 -3.19 -17.22
C LEU A 25 9.96 -3.09 -15.93
N ARG A 26 9.42 -3.59 -14.80
CA ARG A 26 10.00 -3.48 -13.45
C ARG A 26 10.35 -2.04 -13.06
N VAL A 27 9.45 -1.11 -13.40
CA VAL A 27 9.59 0.31 -13.07
C VAL A 27 8.51 0.72 -12.07
N PRO A 28 8.88 1.35 -10.94
CA PRO A 28 7.91 1.94 -10.02
C PRO A 28 7.03 2.92 -10.78
N THR A 29 5.71 2.76 -10.65
CA THR A 29 4.73 3.61 -11.34
C THR A 29 3.60 3.94 -10.39
N ALA A 30 3.20 5.22 -10.36
CA ALA A 30 2.07 5.69 -9.57
C ALA A 30 0.97 6.22 -10.50
N ALA A 31 -0.29 6.04 -10.10
CA ALA A 31 -1.46 6.60 -10.76
C ALA A 31 -2.38 7.22 -9.71
N LEU A 32 -2.90 8.41 -9.98
CA LEU A 32 -3.81 9.13 -9.08
C LEU A 32 -5.24 9.05 -9.62
N VAL A 33 -6.17 8.60 -8.79
CA VAL A 33 -7.60 8.57 -9.10
C VAL A 33 -8.29 9.73 -8.39
N VAL A 34 -8.80 10.69 -9.15
CA VAL A 34 -9.53 11.86 -8.63
C VAL A 34 -11.00 11.77 -9.02
N GLY A 35 -11.87 12.30 -8.18
CA GLY A 35 -13.30 12.41 -8.46
C GLY A 35 -14.12 12.73 -7.22
N GLU A 36 -15.36 13.12 -7.42
CA GLU A 36 -16.28 13.54 -6.36
C GLU A 36 -16.46 12.48 -5.26
N PRO A 37 -16.79 12.88 -4.02
CA PRO A 37 -17.27 11.96 -2.99
C PRO A 37 -18.41 11.09 -3.52
N GLY A 38 -18.41 9.80 -3.19
CA GLY A 38 -19.42 8.85 -3.68
C GLY A 38 -19.30 8.42 -5.14
N SER A 39 -18.35 8.97 -5.92
CA SER A 39 -18.18 8.62 -7.35
C SER A 39 -17.66 7.20 -7.63
N GLY A 40 -17.36 6.41 -6.59
CA GLY A 40 -16.98 4.99 -6.71
C GLY A 40 -15.47 4.70 -6.73
N LYS A 41 -14.59 5.64 -6.37
CA LYS A 41 -13.12 5.47 -6.35
C LYS A 41 -12.67 4.24 -5.55
N SER A 42 -13.15 4.09 -4.31
CA SER A 42 -12.85 2.93 -3.45
C SER A 42 -13.37 1.62 -4.03
N ARG A 43 -14.44 1.64 -4.84
CA ARG A 43 -14.92 0.46 -5.58
C ARG A 43 -13.99 0.15 -6.74
N LEU A 44 -13.57 1.16 -7.51
CA LEU A 44 -12.62 1.01 -8.62
C LEU A 44 -11.29 0.38 -8.15
N LEU A 45 -10.72 0.85 -7.04
CA LEU A 45 -9.48 0.27 -6.47
C LEU A 45 -9.67 -1.19 -6.04
N ARG A 46 -10.81 -1.54 -5.44
CA ARG A 46 -11.12 -2.93 -5.09
C ARG A 46 -11.25 -3.84 -6.31
N GLU A 47 -11.87 -3.36 -7.37
CA GLU A 47 -11.98 -4.11 -8.63
C GLU A 47 -10.62 -4.29 -9.31
N LEU A 48 -9.73 -3.29 -9.24
CA LEU A 48 -8.35 -3.40 -9.72
C LEU A 48 -7.60 -4.51 -8.97
N ILE A 49 -7.60 -4.48 -7.63
CA ILE A 49 -6.95 -5.51 -6.79
C ILE A 49 -7.51 -6.90 -7.07
N ALA A 50 -8.83 -7.02 -7.26
CA ALA A 50 -9.48 -8.30 -7.52
C ALA A 50 -9.14 -8.87 -8.91
N ARG A 51 -8.86 -8.03 -9.91
CA ARG A 51 -8.54 -8.46 -11.27
C ARG A 51 -7.06 -8.67 -11.51
N GLU A 52 -6.23 -7.77 -11.03
CA GLU A 52 -4.78 -7.90 -11.09
C GLU A 52 -4.33 -8.73 -9.87
N ALA A 53 -4.49 -10.05 -10.01
CA ALA A 53 -4.04 -11.05 -9.03
C ALA A 53 -2.51 -11.16 -9.01
N LEU A 54 -1.84 -10.06 -8.70
CA LEU A 54 -0.43 -10.06 -8.37
C LEU A 54 -0.20 -10.88 -7.11
N ALA A 55 1.01 -11.44 -6.99
CA ALA A 55 1.39 -12.20 -5.79
C ALA A 55 1.20 -11.38 -4.51
N ILE A 56 1.33 -10.05 -4.60
CA ILE A 56 1.23 -9.14 -3.46
C ILE A 56 0.43 -7.90 -3.87
N SER A 57 -0.76 -7.79 -3.28
CA SER A 57 -1.64 -6.62 -3.39
C SER A 57 -2.03 -6.16 -1.99
N ILE A 58 -1.66 -4.92 -1.65
CA ILE A 58 -1.84 -4.37 -0.31
C ILE A 58 -2.69 -3.11 -0.41
N ARG A 59 -3.74 -3.02 0.42
CA ARG A 59 -4.57 -1.83 0.53
C ARG A 59 -4.16 -1.02 1.75
N VAL A 60 -3.80 0.23 1.52
CA VAL A 60 -3.60 1.29 2.51
C VAL A 60 -4.86 2.13 2.50
N VAL A 61 -5.40 2.47 3.67
CA VAL A 61 -6.63 3.26 3.78
C VAL A 61 -6.35 4.41 4.73
N GLY A 62 -6.47 5.63 4.24
CA GLY A 62 -6.45 6.82 5.08
C GLY A 62 -7.69 6.86 5.97
N PHE A 63 -7.53 7.34 7.20
CA PHE A 63 -8.63 7.46 8.15
C PHE A 63 -8.37 8.66 9.04
N GLU A 64 -9.23 9.68 8.96
CA GLU A 64 -9.04 10.98 9.61
C GLU A 64 -8.62 10.87 11.09
N PRO A 65 -9.29 10.06 11.94
CA PRO A 65 -8.92 9.98 13.35
C PRO A 65 -7.53 9.37 13.61
N MET A 66 -6.95 8.66 12.63
CA MET A 66 -5.64 8.05 12.73
C MET A 66 -4.53 8.84 12.02
N GLN A 67 -4.85 10.00 11.41
CA GLN A 67 -3.87 10.79 10.65
C GLN A 67 -2.71 11.32 11.53
N SER A 68 -2.95 11.51 12.83
CA SER A 68 -1.94 11.90 13.81
C SER A 68 -1.12 10.73 14.38
N VAL A 69 -1.51 9.49 14.07
CA VAL A 69 -0.84 8.28 14.57
C VAL A 69 0.20 7.85 13.53
N PRO A 70 1.51 7.93 13.83
CA PRO A 70 2.55 7.63 12.86
C PRO A 70 2.45 6.19 12.34
N LEU A 71 2.57 6.02 11.02
CA LEU A 71 2.54 4.74 10.32
C LEU A 71 1.21 3.97 10.42
N ALA A 72 0.14 4.62 10.89
CA ALA A 72 -1.16 3.97 11.07
C ALA A 72 -1.72 3.43 9.75
N ALA A 73 -1.71 4.25 8.69
CA ALA A 73 -2.26 3.85 7.39
C ALA A 73 -1.44 2.72 6.75
N ALA A 74 -0.11 2.74 6.91
CA ALA A 74 0.79 1.69 6.45
C ALA A 74 0.79 0.42 7.31
N GLY A 75 0.02 0.36 8.40
CA GLY A 75 0.06 -0.78 9.34
C GLY A 75 -0.20 -2.14 8.69
N ALA A 76 -1.06 -2.21 7.67
CA ALA A 76 -1.31 -3.45 6.92
C ALA A 76 -0.09 -3.85 6.07
N LEU A 77 0.56 -2.88 5.41
CA LEU A 77 1.81 -3.06 4.67
C LEU A 77 2.92 -3.55 5.59
N LEU A 78 3.15 -2.85 6.71
CA LEU A 78 4.18 -3.20 7.68
C LEU A 78 4.00 -4.61 8.25
N ARG A 79 2.76 -5.01 8.58
CA ARG A 79 2.46 -6.38 9.03
C ARG A 79 2.72 -7.44 7.95
N HIS A 80 2.54 -7.10 6.68
CA HIS A 80 2.86 -8.01 5.58
C HIS A 80 4.38 -8.13 5.42
N LEU A 81 5.08 -7.00 5.36
CA LEU A 81 6.55 -6.94 5.22
C LEU A 81 7.27 -7.60 6.41
N ALA A 82 6.74 -7.50 7.62
CA ALA A 82 7.29 -8.13 8.81
C ALA A 82 7.35 -9.68 8.74
N LYS A 83 6.59 -10.30 7.83
CA LYS A 83 6.60 -11.75 7.61
C LYS A 83 7.64 -12.20 6.58
N VAL A 84 8.29 -11.26 5.91
CA VAL A 84 9.31 -11.53 4.89
C VAL A 84 10.60 -12.00 5.58
N PRO A 85 11.24 -13.09 5.13
CA PRO A 85 12.55 -13.49 5.65
C PRO A 85 13.61 -12.39 5.48
N GLY A 86 14.64 -12.38 6.34
CA GLY A 86 15.67 -11.35 6.30
C GLY A 86 15.20 -10.03 6.90
N ASP A 87 15.15 -8.95 6.10
CA ASP A 87 14.81 -7.61 6.56
C ASP A 87 13.39 -7.49 7.15
N GLY A 88 12.46 -8.36 6.77
CA GLY A 88 11.14 -8.40 7.41
C GLY A 88 11.20 -8.82 8.88
N ALA A 89 12.10 -9.74 9.26
CA ALA A 89 12.29 -10.10 10.66
C ALA A 89 12.93 -8.96 11.49
N ILE A 90 13.73 -8.11 10.84
CA ILE A 90 14.25 -6.88 11.45
C ILE A 90 13.10 -5.89 11.66
N LEU A 91 12.27 -5.70 10.64
CA LEU A 91 11.08 -4.85 10.72
C LEU A 91 10.11 -5.31 11.83
N ASP A 92 9.85 -6.61 11.93
CA ASP A 92 9.01 -7.20 12.99
C ASP A 92 9.53 -6.84 14.39
N ARG A 93 10.84 -6.93 14.57
CA ARG A 93 11.50 -6.57 15.83
C ARG A 93 11.37 -5.08 16.14
N LEU A 94 11.59 -4.21 15.16
CA LEU A 94 11.55 -2.75 15.37
C LEU A 94 10.12 -2.24 15.64
N VAL A 95 9.12 -2.79 14.94
CA VAL A 95 7.75 -2.24 14.95
C VAL A 95 6.81 -2.97 15.91
N PHE A 96 6.87 -4.30 15.98
CA PHE A 96 5.84 -5.09 16.67
C PHE A 96 6.34 -5.78 17.94
N ARG A 97 7.62 -6.14 18.02
CA ARG A 97 8.21 -6.82 19.20
C ARG A 97 9.17 -5.97 20.02
N GLY A 98 9.49 -4.75 19.58
CA GLY A 98 10.44 -3.87 20.24
C GLY A 98 9.88 -3.32 21.54
N HIS A 99 10.67 -3.41 22.61
CA HIS A 99 10.27 -2.98 23.96
C HIS A 99 10.94 -1.65 24.34
N ALA A 100 12.04 -1.27 23.68
CA ALA A 100 12.80 -0.06 23.95
C ALA A 100 12.44 1.06 22.98
N THR A 101 12.54 2.31 23.42
CA THR A 101 12.39 3.50 22.57
C THR A 101 13.44 3.59 21.46
N GLU A 102 14.63 3.02 21.69
CA GLU A 102 15.72 2.91 20.72
C GLU A 102 15.38 1.95 19.54
N ASP A 103 14.47 0.98 19.75
CA ASP A 103 14.00 0.07 18.70
C ASP A 103 13.05 0.77 17.71
N ARG A 104 12.61 2.01 18.01
CA ARG A 104 11.65 2.77 17.21
C ARG A 104 12.29 3.89 16.39
N ASP A 105 13.58 3.79 16.10
CA ASP A 105 14.28 4.68 15.17
C ASP A 105 13.54 4.68 13.80
N PRO A 106 12.93 5.81 13.39
CA PRO A 106 12.20 5.90 12.14
C PRO A 106 13.05 5.51 10.92
N LEU A 107 14.34 5.86 10.90
CA LEU A 107 15.20 5.56 9.77
C LEU A 107 15.36 4.05 9.60
N ARG A 108 15.59 3.32 10.70
CA ARG A 108 15.75 1.86 10.68
C ARG A 108 14.47 1.15 10.28
N ILE A 109 13.31 1.65 10.72
CA ILE A 109 12.00 1.13 10.29
C ILE A 109 11.84 1.30 8.78
N PHE A 110 12.16 2.49 8.26
CA PHE A 110 12.07 2.78 6.83
C PHE A 110 13.01 1.88 6.02
N GLU A 111 14.28 1.77 6.42
CA GLU A 111 15.25 0.93 5.73
C GLU A 111 14.83 -0.54 5.71
N ALA A 112 14.42 -1.09 6.88
CA ALA A 112 13.98 -2.49 6.97
C ALA A 112 12.74 -2.75 6.12
N ALA A 113 11.78 -1.81 6.09
CA ALA A 113 10.59 -1.93 5.26
C ALA A 113 10.90 -1.83 3.76
N HIS A 114 11.75 -0.89 3.33
CA HIS A 114 12.16 -0.77 1.93
C HIS A 114 12.94 -2.00 1.46
N ARG A 115 13.86 -2.53 2.27
CA ARG A 115 14.60 -3.76 1.93
C ARG A 115 13.68 -4.97 1.88
N ALA A 116 12.77 -5.10 2.85
CA ALA A 116 11.75 -6.16 2.82
C ALA A 116 10.89 -6.05 1.56
N LEU A 117 10.45 -4.84 1.17
CA LEU A 117 9.67 -4.61 -0.05
C LEU A 117 10.47 -4.92 -1.32
N ALA A 118 11.74 -4.51 -1.40
CA ALA A 118 12.62 -4.76 -2.53
C ALA A 118 12.95 -6.25 -2.73
N SER A 119 12.90 -7.05 -1.65
CA SER A 119 13.05 -8.50 -1.72
C SER A 119 11.79 -9.21 -2.24
N GLN A 120 10.67 -8.50 -2.35
CA GLN A 120 9.44 -9.02 -2.93
C GLN A 120 9.47 -8.89 -4.46
N GLY A 121 8.65 -9.72 -5.13
CA GLY A 121 8.30 -9.49 -6.54
C GLY A 121 7.47 -8.22 -6.73
N PRO A 122 6.89 -7.99 -7.92
CA PRO A 122 6.02 -6.84 -8.17
C PRO A 122 4.90 -6.71 -7.13
N VAL A 123 4.82 -5.55 -6.48
CA VAL A 123 3.82 -5.24 -5.46
C VAL A 123 2.87 -4.17 -5.97
N LEU A 124 1.56 -4.39 -5.79
CA LEU A 124 0.54 -3.36 -5.98
C LEU A 124 0.13 -2.79 -4.62
N ILE A 125 0.39 -1.49 -4.44
CA ILE A 125 -0.10 -0.73 -3.29
C ILE A 125 -1.27 0.14 -3.74
N ALA A 126 -2.46 -0.15 -3.24
CA ALA A 126 -3.65 0.67 -3.49
C ALA A 126 -3.94 1.54 -2.27
N ILE A 127 -3.92 2.85 -2.45
CA ILE A 127 -4.18 3.83 -1.38
C ILE A 127 -5.59 4.38 -1.57
N ASP A 128 -6.46 4.09 -0.62
CA ASP A 128 -7.78 4.70 -0.51
C ASP A 128 -7.70 5.91 0.42
N ASP A 129 -8.50 6.94 0.14
CA ASP A 129 -8.62 8.09 1.05
C ASP A 129 -7.26 8.75 1.36
N LEU A 130 -6.45 8.98 0.31
CA LEU A 130 -5.08 9.50 0.35
C LEU A 130 -4.92 10.76 1.22
N GLN A 131 -5.90 11.65 1.18
CA GLN A 131 -5.87 12.92 1.94
C GLN A 131 -5.91 12.72 3.47
N TRP A 132 -6.24 11.52 3.96
CA TRP A 132 -6.24 11.16 5.37
C TRP A 132 -5.12 10.19 5.75
N VAL A 133 -4.17 9.93 4.85
CA VAL A 133 -2.98 9.12 5.13
C VAL A 133 -1.99 9.96 5.93
N ASP A 134 -1.39 9.36 6.97
CA ASP A 134 -0.37 10.05 7.77
C ASP A 134 0.94 10.22 6.98
N GLU A 135 1.66 11.32 7.25
CA GLU A 135 2.86 11.71 6.48
C GLU A 135 3.93 10.62 6.45
N ARG A 136 4.10 9.87 7.55
CA ARG A 136 5.11 8.81 7.62
C ARG A 136 4.72 7.59 6.79
N SER A 137 3.44 7.22 6.78
CA SER A 137 2.93 6.18 5.88
C SER A 137 3.12 6.57 4.41
N LEU A 138 2.90 7.84 4.07
CA LEU A 138 3.11 8.33 2.70
C LEU A 138 4.59 8.33 2.31
N ALA A 139 5.47 8.80 3.20
CA ALA A 139 6.92 8.79 2.93
C ALA A 139 7.50 7.37 2.79
N LEU A 140 6.86 6.36 3.41
CA LEU A 140 7.30 4.97 3.32
C LEU A 140 7.01 4.33 1.94
N ILE A 141 6.02 4.84 1.21
CA ILE A 141 5.53 4.26 -0.05
C ILE A 141 5.90 5.10 -1.28
N GLN A 142 6.79 6.07 -1.11
CA GLN A 142 7.33 6.93 -2.18
C GLN A 142 8.57 6.31 -2.85
#